data_AF-A0A2R6LWA3-F1
#
_entry.id   AF-A0A2R6LWA3-F1
#
_cell.length_a   1.000
_cell.length_b   1.000
_cell.length_c   1.000
_cell.angle_alpha   90.00
_cell.angle_beta   90.00
_cell.angle_gamma   90.00
#
_symmetry.space_group_name_H-M   'P 1'
#
loop_
_entity.id
_entity.type
_entity.pdbx_description
1 polymer ?
#
loop_
_entity_poly.entity_id
_entity_poly.type
_entity_poly.pdbx_seq_one_letter_code
_entity_poly.pdbx_strand_id
1 'polypeptide(L)'
;MDYEDQLDRALEETPDIEGSGSRFSLPDPEVRQEGNVTVYENFQLTLDTLDREDTHLMKYLQNEMGTSANIDERGRLRLTGEFRPSRVREAVEEYAEGYVEACGARSAAGT
;
A
#
# COMPACT_ATOMS: atom_id res chain seq x y z
N MET A 1 4.52 -4.27 -37.86
CA MET A 1 4.90 -5.10 -36.69
C MET A 1 4.80 -4.13 -35.54
N ASP A 2 3.59 -4.10 -35.03
CA ASP A 2 3.01 -2.96 -34.34
C ASP A 2 3.37 -3.01 -32.88
N TYR A 3 3.85 -1.86 -32.40
CA TYR A 3 4.18 -1.55 -31.02
C TYR A 3 2.89 -1.28 -30.20
N GLU A 4 1.76 -1.79 -30.68
CA GLU A 4 0.38 -1.45 -30.27
C GLU A 4 -0.30 -2.53 -29.43
N ASP A 5 0.35 -3.68 -29.20
CA ASP A 5 -0.02 -4.57 -28.08
C ASP A 5 0.61 -4.03 -26.77
N GLN A 6 0.33 -2.74 -26.56
CA GLN A 6 0.46 -2.04 -25.31
C GLN A 6 -0.59 -2.62 -24.36
N LEU A 7 -0.13 -3.00 -23.17
CA LEU A 7 -0.90 -2.81 -21.94
C LEU A 7 -2.05 -3.78 -21.60
N ASP A 8 -2.08 -5.00 -22.13
CA ASP A 8 -3.14 -5.97 -21.83
C ASP A 8 -2.59 -7.32 -21.33
N ARG A 9 -1.85 -7.32 -20.21
CA ARG A 9 -1.60 -8.53 -19.38
C ARG A 9 -0.97 -8.19 -18.02
N ALA A 10 -1.65 -7.41 -17.19
CA ALA A 10 -1.23 -7.23 -15.79
C ALA A 10 -2.41 -7.33 -14.80
N LEU A 11 -3.47 -8.06 -15.19
CA LEU A 11 -4.66 -8.28 -14.36
C LEU A 11 -4.99 -9.77 -14.17
N GLU A 12 -4.02 -10.67 -14.37
CA GLU A 12 -4.27 -12.11 -14.31
C GLU A 12 -3.25 -12.88 -13.46
N GLU A 13 -2.72 -12.30 -12.39
CA GLU A 13 -2.14 -13.07 -11.29
C GLU A 13 -2.36 -12.28 -10.00
N THR A 14 -3.61 -12.21 -9.53
CA THR A 14 -3.86 -12.04 -8.09
C THR A 14 -3.68 -13.43 -7.50
N PRO A 15 -2.53 -13.75 -6.87
CA PRO A 15 -2.45 -14.97 -6.12
C PRO A 15 -3.47 -14.85 -4.97
N ASP A 16 -4.38 -15.81 -4.89
CA ASP A 16 -5.08 -16.17 -3.66
C ASP A 16 -4.02 -16.42 -2.58
N ILE A 17 -3.59 -15.39 -1.85
CA ILE A 17 -2.82 -15.57 -0.64
C ILE A 17 -3.82 -15.52 0.51
N GLU A 18 -4.48 -16.66 0.68
CA GLU A 18 -4.98 -17.06 1.99
C GLU A 18 -3.80 -16.97 2.98
N GLY A 19 -3.96 -16.09 3.97
CA GLY A 19 -2.86 -15.49 4.72
C GLY A 19 -1.78 -16.46 5.19
N SER A 20 -0.51 -16.09 4.96
CA SER A 20 0.65 -16.56 5.73
C SER A 20 1.92 -15.85 5.24
N GLY A 21 2.20 -14.65 5.75
CA GLY A 21 3.52 -14.05 5.53
C GLY A 21 3.81 -12.67 6.13
N SER A 22 2.91 -12.11 6.93
CA SER A 22 3.21 -10.94 7.76
C SER A 22 4.21 -11.31 8.88
N ARG A 23 5.52 -11.33 8.58
CA ARG A 23 6.54 -11.22 9.63
C ARG A 23 6.48 -9.87 10.35
N PHE A 24 5.80 -8.89 9.75
CA PHE A 24 5.59 -7.55 10.27
C PHE A 24 4.11 -7.36 10.59
N SER A 25 3.78 -7.09 11.85
CA SER A 25 2.42 -6.73 12.25
C SER A 25 2.19 -5.27 11.85
N LEU A 26 1.45 -5.03 10.78
CA LEU A 26 1.10 -3.67 10.36
C LEU A 26 0.27 -2.97 11.44
N PRO A 27 0.55 -1.69 11.75
CA PRO A 27 -0.26 -0.93 12.68
C PRO A 27 -1.67 -0.69 12.12
N ASP A 28 -2.65 -0.57 13.01
CA ASP A 28 -4.03 -0.25 12.65
C ASP A 28 -4.08 1.17 12.03
N PRO A 29 -4.64 1.37 10.82
CA PRO A 29 -4.62 2.68 10.18
C PRO A 29 -5.59 3.66 10.86
N GLU A 30 -5.03 4.70 11.46
CA GLU A 30 -5.77 5.82 12.02
C GLU A 30 -6.14 6.79 10.92
N VAL A 31 -7.39 6.67 10.46
CA VAL A 31 -7.94 7.46 9.36
C VAL A 31 -8.96 8.45 9.90
N ARG A 32 -8.76 9.73 9.61
CA ARG A 32 -9.66 10.82 9.94
C ARG A 32 -10.20 11.48 8.69
N GLN A 33 -11.50 11.70 8.64
CA GLN A 33 -12.12 12.46 7.55
C GLN A 33 -12.18 13.95 7.91
N GLU A 34 -11.62 14.78 7.04
CA GLU A 34 -11.67 16.24 7.11
C GLU A 34 -12.35 16.78 5.83
N GLY A 35 -13.69 16.86 5.87
CA GLY A 35 -14.49 17.26 4.72
C GLY A 35 -14.38 16.24 3.58
N ASN A 36 -13.93 16.67 2.41
CA ASN A 36 -13.69 15.81 1.25
C ASN A 36 -12.25 15.27 1.18
N VAL A 37 -11.52 15.24 2.30
CA VAL A 37 -10.15 14.73 2.39
C VAL A 37 -10.07 13.70 3.50
N THR A 38 -9.49 12.56 3.19
CA THR A 38 -9.17 11.51 4.15
C THR A 38 -7.71 11.65 4.57
N VAL A 39 -7.46 11.78 5.86
CA VAL A 39 -6.13 11.94 6.45
C VAL A 39 -5.76 10.67 7.21
N TYR A 40 -4.63 10.07 6.84
CA TYR A 40 -4.04 8.93 7.54
C TYR A 40 -2.98 9.45 8.51
N GLU A 41 -3.30 9.45 9.80
CA GLU A 41 -2.52 10.14 10.84
C GLU A 41 -1.24 9.39 11.21
N ASN A 42 -1.28 8.06 11.31
CA ASN A 42 -0.14 7.21 11.67
C ASN A 42 0.57 6.59 10.45
N PHE A 43 0.50 7.23 9.28
CA PHE A 43 1.15 6.76 8.05
C PHE A 43 2.65 6.46 8.21
N GLN A 44 3.36 7.26 9.02
CA GLN A 44 4.79 7.05 9.30
C GLN A 44 5.08 5.72 10.02
N LEU A 45 4.20 5.25 10.90
CA LEU A 45 4.39 3.96 11.58
C LEU A 45 4.31 2.81 10.57
N THR A 46 3.42 2.93 9.60
CA THR A 46 3.27 1.97 8.51
C THR A 46 4.52 1.95 7.62
N LEU A 47 5.06 3.13 7.29
CA LEU A 47 6.32 3.22 6.53
C LEU A 47 7.51 2.62 7.28
N ASP A 48 7.63 2.89 8.58
CA ASP A 48 8.67 2.32 9.45
C ASP A 48 8.57 0.80 9.52
N THR A 49 7.34 0.28 9.61
CA THR A 49 7.06 -1.17 9.60
C THR A 49 7.42 -1.82 8.27
N LEU A 50 7.19 -1.11 7.15
CA LEU A 50 7.45 -1.61 5.80
C LEU A 50 8.90 -1.40 5.36
N ASP A 51 9.68 -0.55 6.05
CA ASP A 51 11.03 -0.11 5.67
C ASP A 51 11.08 0.40 4.21
N ARG A 52 10.13 1.28 3.84
CA ARG A 52 9.97 1.80 2.48
C ARG A 52 9.86 3.31 2.40
N GLU A 53 10.22 3.83 1.22
CA GLU A 53 10.10 5.26 0.91
C GLU A 53 8.64 5.69 0.85
N ASP A 54 8.36 6.84 1.48
CA ASP A 54 7.03 7.43 1.59
C ASP A 54 6.37 7.64 0.21
N THR A 55 7.17 8.05 -0.78
CA THR A 55 6.71 8.40 -2.11
C THR A 55 6.25 7.16 -2.87
N HIS A 56 6.83 5.99 -2.60
CA HIS A 56 6.45 4.74 -3.26
C HIS A 56 5.08 4.27 -2.79
N LEU A 57 4.88 4.19 -1.46
CA LEU A 57 3.59 3.81 -0.88
C LEU A 57 2.50 4.83 -1.22
N MET A 58 2.81 6.14 -1.18
CA MET A 58 1.88 7.18 -1.60
C MET A 58 1.42 7.02 -3.05
N LYS A 59 2.35 6.79 -4.00
CA LYS A 59 2.01 6.59 -5.42
C LYS A 59 1.17 5.33 -5.63
N TYR A 60 1.47 4.25 -4.90
CA TYR A 60 0.66 3.05 -4.94
C TYR A 60 -0.77 3.34 -4.50
N LEU A 61 -0.95 3.92 -3.31
CA LEU A 61 -2.27 4.27 -2.78
C LEU A 61 -3.03 5.26 -3.67
N GLN A 62 -2.34 6.19 -4.33
CA GLN A 62 -2.93 7.08 -5.32
C GLN A 62 -3.53 6.31 -6.51
N ASN A 63 -2.78 5.38 -7.10
CA ASN A 63 -3.24 4.59 -8.23
C ASN A 63 -4.38 3.65 -7.83
N GLU A 64 -4.23 2.98 -6.69
CA GLU A 64 -5.18 1.97 -6.20
C GLU A 64 -6.51 2.59 -5.73
N MET A 65 -6.45 3.75 -5.09
CA MET A 65 -7.65 4.48 -4.66
C MET A 65 -8.22 5.39 -5.75
N GLY A 66 -7.55 5.49 -6.90
CA GLY A 66 -7.94 6.37 -8.00
C GLY A 66 -8.04 7.84 -7.59
N THR A 67 -7.20 8.29 -6.66
CA THR A 67 -7.28 9.65 -6.11
C THR A 67 -5.93 10.36 -5.99
N SER A 68 -5.99 11.69 -5.85
CA SER A 68 -4.85 12.49 -5.46
C SER A 68 -4.43 12.17 -4.02
N ALA A 69 -3.17 11.78 -3.85
CA ALA A 69 -2.54 11.54 -2.57
C ALA A 69 -1.39 12.53 -2.38
N ASN A 70 -1.18 13.02 -1.16
CA ASN A 70 -0.07 13.90 -0.82
C ASN A 70 0.38 13.71 0.63
N ILE A 71 1.67 13.88 0.91
CA ILE A 71 2.22 13.79 2.25
C ILE A 71 2.42 15.21 2.79
N ASP A 72 1.86 15.46 3.97
CA ASP A 72 1.97 16.73 4.71
C ASP A 72 3.37 16.88 5.34
N GLU A 73 3.74 18.09 5.76
CA GLU A 73 5.03 18.36 6.44
C GLU A 73 5.23 17.54 7.72
N ARG A 74 4.12 17.05 8.31
CA ARG A 74 4.10 16.17 9.48
C ARG A 74 4.23 14.68 9.16
N GLY A 75 4.41 14.31 7.89
CA GLY A 75 4.53 12.91 7.44
C GLY A 75 3.19 12.16 7.33
N ARG A 76 2.06 12.86 7.36
CA ARG A 76 0.71 12.27 7.27
C ARG A 76 0.26 12.19 5.81
N LEU A 77 -0.37 11.09 5.41
CA LEU A 77 -0.90 10.94 4.06
C LEU A 77 -2.30 11.58 3.98
N ARG A 78 -2.54 12.40 2.96
CA ARG A 78 -3.81 13.06 2.66
C ARG A 78 -4.31 12.55 1.31
N LEU A 79 -5.48 11.94 1.31
CA LEU A 79 -6.16 11.41 0.13
C LEU A 79 -7.39 12.27 -0.17
N THR A 80 -7.55 12.72 -1.41
CA THR A 80 -8.73 13.50 -1.80
C THR A 80 -9.93 12.58 -1.96
N GLY A 81 -10.87 12.60 -1.05
CA GLY A 81 -12.06 11.76 -1.08
C GLY A 81 -12.45 11.28 0.31
N GLU A 82 -13.54 10.52 0.35
CA GLU A 82 -14.04 9.88 1.55
C GLU A 82 -13.71 8.39 1.48
N PHE A 83 -12.73 7.94 2.26
CA PHE A 83 -12.35 6.54 2.32
C PHE A 83 -12.60 5.99 3.72
N ARG A 84 -13.10 4.76 3.77
CA ARG A 84 -13.25 4.03 5.03
C ARG A 84 -11.88 3.51 5.48
N PRO A 85 -11.62 3.43 6.80
CA PRO A 85 -10.37 2.87 7.32
C PRO A 85 -10.11 1.46 6.80
N SER A 86 -11.16 0.64 6.64
CA SER A 86 -11.06 -0.71 6.07
C SER A 86 -10.52 -0.73 4.64
N ARG A 87 -10.91 0.23 3.79
CA ARG A 87 -10.42 0.30 2.40
C ARG A 87 -8.96 0.76 2.35
N VAL A 88 -8.58 1.70 3.23
CA VAL A 88 -7.18 2.13 3.37
C VAL A 88 -6.31 0.97 3.88
N ARG A 89 -6.80 0.21 4.86
CA ARG A 89 -6.14 -1.01 5.36
C ARG A 89 -5.88 -1.99 4.22
N GLU A 90 -6.91 -2.37 3.48
CA GLU A 90 -6.83 -3.35 2.40
C GLU A 90 -5.77 -2.97 1.36
N ALA A 91 -5.75 -1.70 0.94
CA ALA A 91 -4.75 -1.21 -0.01
C ALA A 91 -3.31 -1.24 0.56
N VAL A 92 -3.13 -1.04 1.87
CA VAL A 92 -1.81 -1.14 2.52
C VAL A 92 -1.38 -2.61 2.67
N GLU A 93 -2.31 -3.51 2.98
CA GLU A 93 -2.04 -4.95 3.08
C GLU A 93 -1.65 -5.52 1.72
N GLU A 94 -2.40 -5.19 0.66
CA GLU A 94 -2.10 -5.59 -0.71
C GLU A 94 -0.73 -5.06 -1.17
N TYR A 95 -0.39 -3.81 -0.81
CA TYR A 95 0.94 -3.27 -1.07
C TYR A 95 2.04 -4.08 -0.35
N ALA A 96 1.83 -4.42 0.92
CA ALA A 96 2.79 -5.18 1.71
C ALA A 96 3.04 -6.57 1.09
N GLU A 97 1.97 -7.24 0.69
CA GLU A 97 2.03 -8.54 0.03
C GLU A 97 2.75 -8.47 -1.32
N GLY A 98 2.41 -7.50 -2.17
CA GLY A 98 2.99 -7.37 -3.50
C GLY A 98 4.45 -6.86 -3.52
N TYR A 99 4.83 -5.97 -2.61
CA TYR A 99 6.11 -5.23 -2.68
C TYR A 99 7.09 -5.51 -1.53
N VAL A 100 6.62 -6.03 -0.40
CA VAL A 100 7.45 -6.26 0.80
C VAL A 100 7.71 -7.75 1.02
N GLU A 101 6.71 -8.62 0.83
CA GLU A 101 6.88 -10.07 1.04
C GLU A 101 7.88 -10.72 0.06
N ALA A 102 7.96 -10.22 -1.18
CA ALA A 102 8.95 -10.65 -2.16
C ALA A 102 10.42 -10.46 -1.69
N CYS A 103 10.67 -9.55 -0.75
CA CYS A 103 12.01 -9.29 -0.21
C CYS A 103 12.40 -10.23 0.95
N GLY A 104 11.42 -10.86 1.61
CA GLY A 104 11.62 -11.69 2.82
C GLY A 104 11.91 -13.19 2.58
N ALA A 105 11.83 -13.66 1.33
CA ALA A 105 11.87 -15.10 0.99
C ALA A 105 13.28 -15.70 0.76
N ARG A 106 14.34 -15.13 1.35
CA ARG A 106 15.67 -15.77 1.41
C ARG A 106 16.25 -15.75 2.83
N SER A 107 15.63 -16.43 3.77
CA SER A 107 16.30 -16.92 4.99
C SER A 107 15.38 -17.90 5.73
N ALA A 108 15.31 -19.13 5.21
CA ALA A 108 14.87 -20.31 5.95
C ALA A 108 15.24 -21.59 5.19
N ALA A 109 16.53 -21.76 4.90
CA ALA A 109 17.18 -23.05 4.74
C ALA A 109 18.51 -22.88 5.48
N GLY A 110 18.77 -23.46 6.65
CA GLY A 110 18.34 -24.75 7.15
C GLY A 110 19.58 -25.62 7.24
N THR A 111 20.28 -25.51 8.39
CA THR A 111 21.33 -26.41 8.97
C THR A 111 22.57 -26.74 8.14
#